data_AF-A0A5C3M8V1-F1
#
_entry.id   AF-A0A5C3M8V1-F1
#
_cell.length_a   1.000
_cell.length_b   1.000
_cell.length_c   1.000
_cell.angle_alpha   90.00
_cell.angle_beta   90.00
_cell.angle_gamma   90.00
#
_symmetry.space_group_name_H-M   'P 1'
#
loop_
_entity.id
_entity.type
_entity.pdbx_description
1 polymer ?
#
loop_
_entity_poly.entity_id
_entity_poly.type
_entity_poly.pdbx_seq_one_letter_code
_entity_poly.pdbx_strand_id
1 'polypeptide(L)'
;MSSHSAESLSGDEGGLGFHRGAIDSAMITTKPPSVAMKNVTEVLKGMGVNIEVESEFRYRCVREKKERLSSQDGSNAVAPRQSPPSGNPANDPGDEVVFSVELTRLARLNDTYSVDIRRLKGKLQSYKFLYDTIRDRVKLGP
;
A
#
# COMPACT_ATOMS: atom_id res chain seq x y z
N MET A 1 4.52 -39.86 11.15
CA MET A 1 5.47 -38.84 11.64
C MET A 1 5.45 -37.74 10.61
N SER A 2 4.89 -36.59 10.97
CA SER A 2 4.63 -35.46 10.09
C SER A 2 5.95 -34.78 9.71
N SER A 3 6.29 -34.80 8.43
CA SER A 3 7.41 -34.02 7.89
C SER A 3 6.86 -32.70 7.36
N HIS A 4 6.83 -31.67 8.19
CA HIS A 4 6.77 -30.29 7.72
C HIS A 4 8.20 -29.90 7.30
N SER A 5 8.47 -29.96 6.01
CA SER A 5 9.55 -29.20 5.40
C SER A 5 8.93 -27.91 4.86
N ALA A 6 9.02 -26.82 5.63
CA ALA A 6 8.70 -25.48 5.17
C ALA A 6 9.97 -24.63 5.30
N GLU A 7 10.58 -24.41 4.13
CA GLU A 7 11.25 -23.19 3.69
C GLU A 7 12.34 -22.57 4.58
N SER A 8 13.59 -22.96 4.27
CA SER A 8 14.75 -22.09 4.48
C SER A 8 14.75 -20.99 3.43
N LEU A 9 14.28 -19.79 3.80
CA LEU A 9 14.50 -18.57 3.03
C LEU A 9 15.73 -17.87 3.59
N SER A 10 16.85 -18.11 2.94
CA SER A 10 18.08 -17.34 3.07
C SER A 10 17.79 -15.90 2.60
N GLY A 11 17.54 -14.99 3.55
CA GLY A 11 17.45 -13.56 3.28
C GLY A 11 18.83 -12.94 3.37
N ASP A 12 19.46 -12.67 2.23
CA ASP A 12 20.57 -11.70 2.18
C ASP A 12 20.01 -10.31 2.48
N GLU A 13 19.95 -9.99 3.79
CA GLU A 13 19.41 -8.76 4.38
C GLU A 13 20.33 -7.54 4.21
N GLY A 14 20.96 -7.37 3.03
CA GLY A 14 21.98 -6.33 2.78
C GLY A 14 21.46 -5.01 2.22
N GLY A 15 20.18 -4.93 1.80
CA GLY A 15 19.67 -3.82 0.99
C GLY A 15 18.54 -2.97 1.60
N LEU A 16 18.02 -3.31 2.79
CA LEU A 16 16.86 -2.63 3.38
C LEU A 16 17.29 -1.45 4.27
N GLY A 17 16.76 -0.26 4.00
CA GLY A 17 16.98 0.92 4.84
C GLY A 17 16.37 0.75 6.24
N PHE A 18 16.92 1.47 7.23
CA PHE A 18 16.38 1.48 8.59
C PHE A 18 15.40 2.64 8.80
N HIS A 19 14.21 2.35 9.34
CA HIS A 19 13.23 3.40 9.67
C HIS A 19 13.72 4.31 10.80
N ARG A 20 13.61 5.62 10.61
CA ARG A 20 13.90 6.65 11.62
C ARG A 20 12.66 7.53 11.84
N GLY A 21 11.89 7.25 12.88
CA GLY A 21 10.75 8.07 13.30
C GLY A 21 9.63 7.26 13.96
N ALA A 22 8.49 7.92 14.21
CA ALA A 22 7.25 7.24 14.55
C ALA A 22 6.88 6.32 13.38
N ILE A 23 6.66 5.03 13.67
CA ILE A 23 6.28 4.03 12.68
C ILE A 23 4.78 3.76 12.85
N ASP A 24 4.04 3.68 11.74
CA ASP A 24 2.62 3.31 11.81
C ASP A 24 2.53 1.80 12.04
N SER A 25 2.03 1.39 13.21
CA SER A 25 1.95 -0.01 13.59
C SER A 25 1.14 -0.88 12.61
N ALA A 26 0.21 -0.29 11.85
CA ALA A 26 -0.59 -1.01 10.85
C ALA A 26 0.16 -1.22 9.53
N MET A 27 1.31 -0.56 9.35
CA MET A 27 2.19 -0.75 8.20
C MET A 27 3.42 -1.60 8.55
N ILE A 28 3.43 -2.20 9.75
CA ILE A 28 4.43 -3.20 10.16
C ILE A 28 3.99 -4.58 9.66
N THR A 29 4.94 -5.38 9.19
CA THR A 29 4.70 -6.76 8.80
C THR A 29 5.86 -7.66 9.20
N THR A 30 5.51 -8.87 9.63
CA THR A 30 6.42 -9.99 9.92
C THR A 30 6.62 -10.91 8.70
N LYS A 31 5.94 -10.59 7.58
CA LYS A 31 6.04 -11.36 6.35
C LYS A 31 7.35 -11.06 5.63
N PRO A 32 7.89 -12.03 4.86
CA PRO A 32 9.08 -11.81 4.06
C PRO A 32 8.86 -10.68 3.05
N PRO A 33 9.93 -9.93 2.72
CA PRO A 33 9.84 -8.67 1.98
C PRO A 33 9.18 -8.85 0.60
N SER A 34 9.46 -9.96 -0.08
CA SER A 34 8.85 -10.31 -1.37
C SER A 34 7.34 -10.50 -1.29
N VAL A 35 6.84 -11.11 -0.20
CA VAL A 35 5.39 -11.33 0.01
C VAL A 35 4.69 -10.03 0.40
N ALA A 36 5.32 -9.24 1.28
CA ALA A 36 4.81 -7.94 1.68
C ALA A 36 4.68 -7.00 0.47
N MET A 37 5.74 -6.86 -0.32
CA MET A 37 5.76 -6.04 -1.54
C MET A 37 4.71 -6.51 -2.54
N LYS A 38 4.58 -7.83 -2.78
CA LYS A 38 3.56 -8.39 -3.68
C LYS A 38 2.15 -7.97 -3.26
N ASN A 39 1.80 -8.12 -1.98
CA ASN A 39 0.50 -7.73 -1.46
C ASN A 39 0.22 -6.23 -1.64
N VAL A 40 1.23 -5.40 -1.37
CA VAL A 40 1.15 -3.95 -1.59
C VAL A 40 0.93 -3.62 -3.07
N THR A 41 1.68 -4.26 -3.98
CA THR A 41 1.52 -4.10 -5.42
C THR A 41 0.12 -4.47 -5.88
N GLU A 42 -0.46 -5.58 -5.41
CA GLU A 42 -1.82 -5.98 -5.79
C GLU A 42 -2.87 -4.96 -5.32
N VAL A 43 -2.74 -4.44 -4.10
CA VAL A 43 -3.62 -3.39 -3.58
C VAL A 43 -3.52 -2.11 -4.40
N LEU A 44 -2.29 -1.67 -4.72
CA LEU A 44 -2.04 -0.48 -5.53
C LEU A 44 -2.60 -0.63 -6.96
N LYS A 45 -2.41 -1.79 -7.60
CA LYS A 45 -2.98 -2.11 -8.91
C LYS A 45 -4.51 -2.12 -8.87
N GLY A 46 -5.11 -2.72 -7.83
CA GLY A 46 -6.55 -2.72 -7.62
C GLY A 46 -7.14 -1.32 -7.37
N MET A 47 -6.32 -0.37 -6.93
CA MET A 47 -6.68 1.04 -6.78
C MET A 47 -6.54 1.86 -8.08
N GLY A 48 -5.98 1.27 -9.15
CA GLY A 48 -5.68 1.98 -10.39
C GLY A 48 -4.51 2.95 -10.24
N VAL A 49 -3.57 2.67 -9.33
CA VAL A 49 -2.32 3.43 -9.18
C VAL A 49 -1.28 2.81 -10.11
N ASN A 50 -0.61 3.64 -10.91
CA ASN A 50 0.51 3.19 -11.72
C ASN A 50 1.74 2.98 -10.85
N ILE A 51 2.42 1.84 -10.99
CA ILE A 51 3.55 1.45 -10.16
C ILE A 51 4.78 1.33 -11.03
N GLU A 52 5.80 2.11 -10.72
CA GLU A 52 7.12 2.11 -11.34
C GLU A 52 8.12 1.55 -10.34
N VAL A 53 8.81 0.46 -10.71
CA VAL A 53 9.78 -0.19 -9.82
C VAL A 53 11.11 0.55 -9.91
N GLU A 54 11.48 1.28 -8.86
CA GLU A 54 12.75 2.01 -8.77
C GLU A 54 13.86 1.13 -8.22
N SER A 55 13.53 0.25 -7.27
CA SER A 55 14.44 -0.72 -6.66
C SER A 55 13.66 -1.94 -6.20
N GLU A 56 14.36 -3.00 -5.80
CA GLU A 56 13.75 -4.28 -5.36
C GLU A 56 12.68 -4.09 -4.27
N PHE A 57 12.92 -3.15 -3.34
CA PHE A 57 12.02 -2.83 -2.23
C PHE A 57 11.52 -1.38 -2.25
N ARG A 58 11.61 -0.69 -3.39
CA ARG A 58 11.20 0.71 -3.53
C ARG A 58 10.42 0.92 -4.82
N TYR A 59 9.18 1.36 -4.67
CA TYR A 59 8.29 1.66 -5.78
C TYR A 59 7.94 3.13 -5.81
N ARG A 60 7.91 3.69 -7.01
CA ARG A 60 7.32 4.99 -7.28
C ARG A 60 5.90 4.77 -7.78
N CYS A 61 4.94 5.28 -7.03
CA CYS A 61 3.53 5.13 -7.30
C CYS A 61 2.97 6.46 -7.79
N VAL A 62 2.29 6.43 -8.93
CA VAL A 62 1.64 7.59 -9.53
C VAL A 62 0.16 7.27 -9.65
N ARG A 63 -0.64 8.01 -8.90
CA ARG A 63 -2.07 8.04 -9.13
C ARG A 63 -2.38 9.21 -10.05
N GLU A 64 -2.77 8.90 -11.27
CA GLU A 64 -3.22 9.89 -12.22
C GLU A 64 -4.56 10.49 -11.76
N LYS A 65 -4.80 11.75 -12.12
CA LYS A 65 -6.11 12.36 -11.91
C LYS A 65 -7.12 11.51 -12.66
N LYS A 66 -8.12 10.96 -11.95
CA LYS A 66 -9.23 10.29 -12.62
C LYS A 66 -9.97 11.34 -13.43
N GLU A 67 -9.63 11.44 -14.72
CA GLU A 67 -10.46 12.18 -15.65
C GLU A 67 -11.82 11.49 -15.60
N ARG A 68 -12.83 12.27 -15.20
CA ARG A 68 -14.22 11.89 -15.41
C ARG A 68 -14.38 11.81 -16.92
N LEU A 69 -14.08 10.64 -17.50
CA LEU A 69 -14.60 10.28 -18.79
C LEU A 69 -16.12 10.30 -18.62
N SER A 70 -16.70 11.39 -19.09
CA SER A 70 -18.12 11.58 -19.31
C SER A 70 -18.60 10.49 -20.26
N SER A 71 -18.91 9.32 -19.72
CA SER A 71 -19.81 8.38 -20.35
C SER A 71 -21.05 8.35 -19.47
N GLN A 72 -21.95 9.29 -19.79
CA GLN A 72 -23.38 9.10 -19.56
C GLN A 72 -23.76 7.71 -20.03
N ASP A 73 -24.29 6.89 -19.14
CA ASP A 73 -25.58 6.26 -19.40
C ASP A 73 -26.27 6.01 -18.07
N GLY A 74 -27.46 6.58 -17.93
CA GLY A 74 -28.24 6.51 -16.71
C GLY A 74 -28.85 5.13 -16.54
N SER A 75 -28.75 4.58 -15.33
CA SER A 75 -29.66 3.54 -14.87
C SER A 75 -29.72 3.54 -13.36
N ASN A 76 -30.88 3.96 -12.89
CA ASN A 76 -31.31 4.01 -11.51
C ASN A 76 -31.29 2.59 -10.91
N ALA A 77 -30.52 2.35 -9.85
CA ALA A 77 -30.68 1.14 -9.04
C ALA A 77 -30.32 1.40 -7.57
N VAL A 78 -31.39 1.36 -6.78
CA VAL A 78 -31.51 1.35 -5.32
C VAL A 78 -30.45 0.54 -4.57
N ALA A 79 -29.99 1.09 -3.43
CA ALA A 79 -29.07 0.49 -2.47
C ALA A 79 -29.66 -0.77 -1.78
N PRO A 80 -28.85 -1.56 -1.04
CA PRO A 80 -28.75 -1.25 0.40
C PRO A 80 -27.40 -1.56 1.08
N ARG A 81 -27.18 -0.81 2.18
CA ARG A 81 -26.50 -1.20 3.45
C ARG A 81 -25.28 -2.11 3.34
N GLN A 82 -24.10 -1.50 3.20
CA GLN A 82 -22.89 -1.98 3.88
C GLN A 82 -22.19 -0.77 4.51
N SER A 83 -21.86 -0.88 5.79
CA SER A 83 -21.09 0.09 6.54
C SER A 83 -19.87 0.50 5.71
N PRO A 84 -19.71 1.77 5.33
CA PRO A 84 -18.59 2.15 4.50
C PRO A 84 -17.31 1.91 5.30
N PRO A 85 -16.37 1.08 4.83
CA PRO A 85 -15.01 1.13 5.37
C PRO A 85 -14.54 2.57 5.15
N SER A 86 -14.02 3.18 6.21
CA SER A 86 -13.59 4.57 6.25
C SER A 86 -12.85 4.95 4.98
N GLY A 87 -13.50 5.76 4.13
CA GLY A 87 -13.01 6.10 2.80
C GLY A 87 -14.10 6.05 1.73
N ASN A 88 -15.16 6.84 1.88
CA ASN A 88 -16.15 7.01 0.81
C ASN A 88 -15.42 7.43 -0.49
N PRO A 89 -15.53 6.68 -1.61
CA PRO A 89 -14.92 7.06 -2.88
C PRO A 89 -15.51 8.36 -3.45
N ALA A 90 -16.64 8.82 -2.91
CA ALA A 90 -17.20 10.15 -3.17
C ALA A 90 -16.38 11.31 -2.59
N ASN A 91 -15.57 11.05 -1.55
CA ASN A 91 -14.72 12.06 -0.91
C ASN A 91 -13.26 12.02 -1.44
N ASP A 92 -13.03 11.24 -2.49
CA ASP A 92 -11.77 11.27 -3.21
C ASP A 92 -11.70 12.56 -4.05
N PRO A 93 -10.76 13.48 -3.76
CA PRO A 93 -10.63 14.70 -4.53
C PRO A 93 -10.13 14.43 -5.96
N GLY A 94 -9.61 13.22 -6.22
CA GLY A 94 -9.19 12.78 -7.55
C GLY A 94 -7.98 13.51 -8.10
N ASP A 95 -7.29 14.35 -7.32
CA ASP A 95 -6.06 15.00 -7.74
C ASP A 95 -4.93 13.99 -7.99
N GLU A 96 -4.01 14.38 -8.88
CA GLU A 96 -2.76 13.64 -9.10
C GLU A 96 -1.92 13.59 -7.81
N VAL A 97 -1.50 12.39 -7.42
CA VAL A 97 -0.61 12.17 -6.29
C VAL A 97 0.51 11.24 -6.72
N VAL A 98 1.74 11.66 -6.41
CA VAL A 98 2.94 10.83 -6.57
C VAL A 98 3.46 10.53 -5.17
N PHE A 99 3.68 9.26 -4.87
CA PHE A 99 4.23 8.82 -3.60
C PHE A 99 5.20 7.67 -3.83
N SER A 100 6.22 7.55 -2.99
CA SER A 100 7.08 6.37 -2.97
C SER A 100 6.61 5.43 -1.88
N VAL A 101 6.70 4.14 -2.15
CA VAL A 101 6.50 3.06 -1.20
C VAL A 101 7.81 2.33 -1.06
N GLU A 102 8.32 2.21 0.16
CA GLU A 102 9.60 1.57 0.46
C GLU A 102 9.43 0.58 1.60
N LEU A 103 10.08 -0.58 1.52
CA LEU A 103 10.20 -1.46 2.66
C LEU A 103 11.47 -1.12 3.44
N THR A 104 11.31 -0.85 4.73
CA THR A 104 12.40 -0.60 5.66
C THR A 104 12.40 -1.64 6.77
N ARG A 105 13.57 -2.00 7.27
CA ARG A 105 13.70 -2.94 8.39
C ARG A 105 13.65 -2.19 9.71
N LEU A 106 12.96 -2.73 10.70
CA LEU A 106 12.99 -2.18 12.06
C LEU A 106 14.27 -2.65 12.76
N ALA A 107 15.17 -1.72 13.09
CA ALA A 107 16.45 -2.03 13.73
C ALA A 107 16.36 -2.77 15.08
N ARG A 108 15.17 -2.82 15.70
CA ARG A 108 14.96 -3.43 17.03
C ARG A 108 14.18 -4.74 17.02
N LEU A 109 13.67 -5.18 15.87
CA LEU A 109 12.93 -6.44 15.75
C LEU A 109 13.47 -7.25 14.57
N ASN A 110 13.80 -8.51 14.84
CA ASN A 110 14.18 -9.47 13.80
C ASN A 110 12.93 -9.87 13.00
N ASP A 111 13.10 -10.10 11.70
CA ASP A 111 12.03 -10.50 10.77
C ASP A 111 10.84 -9.52 10.74
N THR A 112 11.05 -8.27 11.14
CA THR A 112 10.02 -7.25 11.17
C THR A 112 10.37 -6.11 10.25
N TYR A 113 9.47 -5.85 9.31
CA TYR A 113 9.61 -4.87 8.27
C TYR A 113 8.48 -3.83 8.39
N SER A 114 8.72 -2.63 7.88
CA SER A 114 7.71 -1.58 7.77
C SER A 114 7.64 -1.08 6.34
N VAL A 115 6.42 -0.88 5.87
CA VAL A 115 6.15 -0.19 4.62
C VAL A 115 6.12 1.31 4.90
N ASP A 116 7.15 2.03 4.48
CA ASP A 116 7.19 3.49 4.45
C ASP A 116 6.45 3.99 3.21
N ILE A 117 5.43 4.82 3.41
CA ILE A 117 4.78 5.55 2.33
C ILE A 117 5.16 7.01 2.47
N ARG A 118 5.79 7.56 1.44
CA ARG A 118 6.25 8.94 1.41
C ARG A 118 5.60 9.69 0.26
N ARG A 119 4.91 10.77 0.60
CA ARG A 119 4.37 11.70 -0.40
C ARG A 119 5.52 12.41 -1.13
N LEU A 120 5.54 12.31 -2.45
CA LEU A 120 6.47 13.04 -3.31
C LEU A 120 5.81 14.30 -3.90
N LYS A 121 4.58 14.16 -4.42
CA LYS A 121 3.81 15.23 -5.06
C LYS A 121 2.31 15.06 -4.78
N GLY A 122 1.56 16.15 -4.86
CA GLY A 122 0.10 16.17 -4.69
C GLY A 122 -0.36 16.76 -3.37
N LYS A 123 -1.68 16.99 -3.24
CA LYS A 123 -2.27 17.61 -2.05
C LYS A 123 -2.29 16.65 -0.85
N LEU A 124 -2.25 17.22 0.36
CA LEU A 124 -2.30 16.44 1.60
C LEU A 124 -3.58 15.61 1.71
N GLN A 125 -4.72 16.16 1.31
CA GLN A 125 -6.01 15.48 1.42
C GLN A 125 -6.09 14.23 0.52
N SER A 126 -5.67 14.35 -0.73
CA SER A 126 -5.64 13.25 -1.72
C SER A 126 -4.64 12.18 -1.30
N TYR A 127 -3.46 12.58 -0.81
CA TYR A 127 -2.47 11.66 -0.24
C TYR A 127 -3.00 10.95 1.01
N LYS A 128 -3.64 11.69 1.94
CA LYS A 128 -4.22 11.13 3.16
C LYS A 128 -5.27 10.08 2.83
N PHE A 129 -6.14 10.34 1.84
CA PHE A 129 -7.11 9.37 1.36
C PHE A 129 -6.45 8.10 0.82
N LEU A 130 -5.40 8.25 0.01
CA LEU A 130 -4.65 7.10 -0.51
C LEU A 130 -3.96 6.31 0.59
N TYR A 131 -3.28 6.99 1.49
CA TYR A 131 -2.63 6.36 2.64
C TYR A 131 -3.64 5.56 3.48
N ASP A 132 -4.79 6.16 3.82
CA ASP A 132 -5.83 5.50 4.62
C ASP A 132 -6.43 4.30 3.88
N THR A 133 -6.69 4.44 2.58
CA THR A 133 -7.20 3.35 1.74
C THR A 133 -6.19 2.22 1.60
N ILE A 134 -4.92 2.55 1.33
CA ILE A 134 -3.84 1.56 1.25
C ILE A 134 -3.75 0.87 2.59
N ARG A 135 -3.66 1.59 3.71
CA ARG A 135 -3.60 1.03 5.07
C ARG A 135 -4.74 0.07 5.37
N ASP A 136 -5.98 0.40 5.01
CA ASP A 136 -7.15 -0.46 5.24
C ASP A 136 -7.12 -1.73 4.37
N ARG A 137 -6.65 -1.61 3.12
CA ARG A 137 -6.62 -2.72 2.14
C ARG A 137 -5.40 -3.62 2.26
N VAL A 138 -4.24 -3.04 2.53
CA VAL A 138 -2.99 -3.72 2.89
C VAL A 138 -3.20 -4.22 4.31
N LYS A 139 -3.96 -5.31 4.43
CA LYS A 139 -4.11 -6.08 5.67
C LYS A 139 -2.80 -6.81 5.97
N LEU A 140 -1.77 -6.03 6.31
CA LEU A 140 -0.56 -6.54 6.95
C LEU A 140 -0.97 -6.89 8.38
N GLY A 141 -1.62 -8.04 8.53
CA GLY A 141 -1.79 -8.62 9.86
C GLY A 141 -0.42 -8.86 10.50
N PRO A 142 -0.32 -8.81 11.83
CA PRO A 142 0.84 -9.34 12.55
C PRO A 142 1.05 -10.84 12.27
#